data_AF-A0A938I459-F1
#
_entry.id   AF-A0A938I459-F1
#
_cell.length_a   1.000
_cell.length_b   1.000
_cell.length_c   1.000
_cell.angle_alpha   90.00
_cell.angle_beta   90.00
_cell.angle_gamma   90.00
#
_symmetry.space_group_name_H-M   'P 1'
#
loop_
_entity.id
_entity.type
_entity.pdbx_description
1 polymer ?
#
loop_
_entity_poly.entity_id
_entity_poly.type
_entity_poly.pdbx_seq_one_letter_code
_entity_poly.pdbx_strand_id
1 'polypeptide(L)'
;MDQKFEGTPKAEIQLAGRKLTRGDVTNDWGSQLVWEVRRNGQVVAQVPARSDASYEHPDTTPGQYEVVLQMFKYDGYAKDKDGNFTQSKFVEVSNKVAYTVG
;
A
#
# COMPACT_ATOMS: atom_id res chain seq x y z
N MET A 1 0.43 0.87 30.19
CA MET A 1 1.67 0.87 29.38
C MET A 1 1.32 1.69 28.15
N ASP A 2 1.69 2.96 28.12
CA ASP A 2 1.32 3.85 27.01
C ASP A 2 2.23 3.54 25.82
N GLN A 3 1.72 2.72 24.90
CA GLN A 3 2.36 2.52 23.62
C GLN A 3 2.14 3.79 22.78
N LYS A 4 3.02 4.76 22.97
CA LYS A 4 3.18 5.91 22.09
C LYS A 4 3.69 5.38 20.74
N PHE A 5 2.80 5.26 19.75
CA PHE A 5 3.18 4.99 18.36
C PHE A 5 3.81 6.27 17.77
N GLU A 6 5.05 6.57 18.16
CA GLU A 6 5.80 7.72 17.64
C GLU A 6 6.44 7.33 16.29
N GLY A 7 5.86 7.83 15.18
CA GLY A 7 6.50 7.79 13.85
C GLY A 7 5.53 7.60 12.68
N THR A 8 5.98 7.99 11.48
CA THR A 8 5.30 7.64 10.22
C THR A 8 5.73 6.23 9.80
N PRO A 9 4.79 5.33 9.44
CA PRO A 9 5.13 3.99 9.02
C PRO A 9 6.02 4.01 7.78
N LYS A 10 6.99 3.11 7.77
CA LYS A 10 7.93 2.97 6.65
C LYS A 10 8.30 1.51 6.43
N ALA A 11 8.35 1.11 5.17
CA ALA A 11 8.84 -0.18 4.72
C ALA A 11 9.65 -0.01 3.43
N GLU A 12 10.49 -0.99 3.13
CA GLU A 12 11.13 -1.12 1.82
C GLU A 12 10.47 -2.25 1.03
N ILE A 13 10.28 -2.03 -0.27
CA ILE A 13 9.74 -3.03 -1.19
C ILE A 13 10.71 -3.29 -2.33
N GLN A 14 10.74 -4.55 -2.76
CA GLN A 14 11.58 -5.05 -3.82
C GLN A 14 10.72 -5.68 -4.91
N LEU A 15 11.25 -5.66 -6.14
CA LEU A 15 10.60 -6.22 -7.31
C LEU A 15 11.53 -7.18 -8.04
N ALA A 16 11.03 -8.38 -8.33
CA ALA A 16 11.70 -9.37 -9.16
C ALA A 16 10.72 -9.84 -10.25
N GLY A 17 10.90 -9.36 -11.48
CA GLY A 17 9.90 -9.52 -12.54
C GLY A 17 8.58 -8.84 -12.16
N ARG A 18 7.53 -9.62 -11.92
CA ARG A 18 6.21 -9.14 -11.42
C ARG A 18 5.95 -9.48 -9.95
N LYS A 19 6.92 -10.10 -9.28
CA LYS A 19 6.82 -10.49 -7.88
C LYS A 19 7.32 -9.36 -6.99
N LEU A 20 6.45 -8.86 -6.13
CA LEU A 20 6.73 -7.87 -5.10
C LEU A 20 7.03 -8.58 -3.78
N THR A 21 7.95 -8.03 -3.01
CA THR A 21 8.23 -8.46 -1.64
C THR A 21 8.45 -7.23 -0.78
N ARG A 22 7.87 -7.20 0.43
CA ARG A 22 8.11 -6.13 1.41
C ARG A 22 8.96 -6.63 2.56
N GLY A 23 9.75 -5.71 3.11
CA GLY A 23 10.29 -5.86 4.45
C GLY A 23 9.25 -5.64 5.54
N ASP A 24 9.75 -5.58 6.78
CA ASP A 24 8.97 -5.21 7.95
C ASP A 24 8.53 -3.75 7.87
N VAL A 25 7.34 -3.47 8.41
CA VAL A 25 6.84 -2.11 8.54
C VAL A 25 7.29 -1.55 9.89
N THR A 26 8.16 -0.55 9.85
CA THR A 26 8.55 0.22 11.04
C THR A 26 7.45 1.22 11.41
N ASN A 27 7.32 1.58 12.69
CA ASN A 27 6.29 2.49 13.21
C ASN A 27 4.87 2.10 12.78
N ASP A 28 4.61 0.79 12.79
CA ASP A 28 3.36 0.22 12.30
C ASP A 28 2.16 0.64 13.18
N TRP A 29 1.15 1.25 12.56
CA TRP A 29 -0.08 1.67 13.24
C TRP A 29 -1.10 0.53 13.45
N GLY A 30 -0.82 -0.66 12.94
CA GLY A 30 -1.71 -1.82 13.02
C GLY A 30 -2.97 -1.73 12.13
N SER A 31 -3.09 -0.70 11.29
CA SER A 31 -4.23 -0.49 10.41
C SER A 31 -4.10 -1.24 9.07
N GLN A 32 -5.06 -1.10 8.17
CA GLN A 32 -5.02 -1.77 6.87
C GLN A 32 -3.76 -1.40 6.08
N LEU A 33 -3.02 -2.43 5.63
CA LEU A 33 -1.84 -2.31 4.77
C LEU A 33 -2.15 -2.96 3.43
N VAL A 34 -1.92 -2.24 2.33
CA VAL A 34 -2.20 -2.73 0.96
C VAL A 34 -1.04 -2.44 0.02
N TRP A 35 -0.89 -3.29 -0.99
CA TRP A 35 -0.19 -2.97 -2.23
C TRP A 35 -1.14 -2.14 -3.10
N GLU A 36 -0.79 -0.89 -3.41
CA GLU A 36 -1.46 -0.14 -4.47
C GLU A 36 -0.68 -0.34 -5.77
N VAL A 37 -1.36 -0.87 -6.79
CA VAL A 37 -0.80 -1.05 -8.14
C VAL A 37 -1.48 -0.07 -9.08
N ARG A 38 -0.67 0.73 -9.76
CA ARG A 38 -1.11 1.65 -10.82
C ARG A 38 -0.59 1.17 -12.16
N ARG A 39 -1.43 1.28 -13.20
CA ARG A 39 -1.05 1.11 -14.61
C ARG A 39 -1.26 2.43 -15.33
N ASN A 40 -0.21 2.96 -15.95
CA ASN A 40 -0.24 4.24 -16.66
C ASN A 40 -0.87 5.37 -15.80
N GLY A 41 -0.54 5.38 -14.50
CA GLY A 41 -1.03 6.37 -13.53
C GLY A 41 -2.42 6.09 -12.93
N GLN A 42 -3.16 5.08 -13.40
CA GLN A 42 -4.48 4.71 -12.88
C GLN A 42 -4.38 3.51 -11.92
N VAL A 43 -5.04 3.58 -10.77
CA VAL A 43 -5.11 2.45 -9.84
C VAL A 43 -5.87 1.30 -10.49
N VAL A 44 -5.22 0.14 -10.59
CA VAL A 44 -5.80 -1.09 -11.19
C VAL A 44 -5.96 -2.22 -10.17
N ALA A 45 -5.24 -2.16 -9.04
CA ALA A 45 -5.44 -3.09 -7.94
C ALA A 45 -5.07 -2.47 -6.59
N GLN A 46 -5.80 -2.89 -5.56
CA GLN A 46 -5.42 -2.72 -4.16
C GLN A 46 -5.50 -4.09 -3.48
N VAL A 47 -4.36 -4.62 -3.04
CA VAL A 47 -4.26 -5.99 -2.52
C VAL A 47 -3.81 -5.98 -1.06
N PRO A 48 -4.46 -6.72 -0.15
CA PRO A 48 -4.00 -6.83 1.23
C PRO A 48 -2.53 -7.27 1.32
N ALA A 49 -1.75 -6.56 2.12
CA ALA A 49 -0.32 -6.84 2.32
C ALA A 49 0.00 -7.27 3.78
N ARG A 50 -1.02 -7.36 4.64
CA ARG A 50 -0.89 -7.79 6.04
C ARG A 50 -0.58 -9.28 6.16
N SER A 51 -1.37 -10.11 5.50
CA SER A 51 -1.28 -11.57 5.57
C SER A 51 -0.01 -12.10 4.93
N ASP A 52 0.38 -11.52 3.80
CA ASP A 52 1.46 -12.01 2.97
C ASP A 52 2.43 -10.87 2.63
N ALA A 53 3.71 -11.09 2.94
CA ALA A 53 4.77 -10.14 2.64
C ALA A 53 5.19 -10.16 1.15
N SER A 54 4.65 -11.08 0.35
CA SER A 54 4.92 -11.17 -1.08
C SER A 54 3.63 -11.23 -1.89
N TYR A 55 3.65 -10.60 -3.06
CA TYR A 55 2.52 -10.57 -3.98
C TYR A 55 3.04 -10.67 -5.42
N GLU A 56 2.52 -11.61 -6.20
CA GLU A 56 2.78 -11.66 -7.64
C GLU A 56 1.62 -11.00 -8.38
N HIS A 57 1.90 -9.90 -9.09
CA HIS A 57 0.87 -9.18 -9.82
C HIS A 57 0.44 -9.99 -11.06
N PRO A 58 -0.81 -10.46 -11.15
CA PRO A 58 -1.22 -11.41 -12.17
C PRO A 58 -1.56 -10.76 -13.51
N ASP A 59 -1.98 -9.48 -13.51
CA ASP A 59 -2.33 -8.78 -14.75
C ASP A 59 -1.09 -8.58 -15.64
N THR A 60 -1.30 -8.84 -16.93
CA THR A 60 -0.30 -8.85 -18.01
C THR A 60 -0.69 -7.89 -19.13
N THR A 61 -1.68 -7.03 -18.92
CA THR A 61 -2.04 -6.01 -19.88
C THR A 61 -0.84 -5.10 -20.13
N PRO A 62 -0.49 -4.79 -21.39
CA PRO A 62 0.64 -3.91 -21.68
C PRO A 62 0.50 -2.53 -21.03
N GLY A 63 1.62 -2.01 -20.54
CA GLY A 63 1.67 -0.71 -19.87
C GLY A 63 2.79 -0.61 -18.85
N GLN A 64 2.96 0.61 -18.34
CA GLN A 64 3.86 0.88 -17.23
C GLN A 64 3.10 0.69 -15.92
N TYR A 65 3.62 -0.19 -15.07
CA TYR A 65 3.11 -0.42 -13.73
C TYR A 65 3.99 0.27 -12.69
N GLU A 66 3.36 0.91 -11.72
CA GLU A 66 3.97 1.45 -10.50
C GLU A 66 3.31 0.79 -9.30
N VAL A 67 4.11 0.41 -8.30
CA VAL A 67 3.62 -0.21 -7.08
C VAL A 67 4.23 0.46 -5.85
N VAL A 68 3.39 0.65 -4.84
CA VAL A 68 3.75 1.20 -3.54
C VAL A 68 2.95 0.51 -2.43
N LEU A 69 3.50 0.40 -1.22
CA LEU A 69 2.71 0.06 -0.05
C LEU A 69 1.99 1.29 0.48
N GLN A 70 0.73 1.11 0.84
CA GLN A 70 -0.05 2.11 1.55
C GLN A 70 -0.58 1.56 2.86
N MET A 71 -0.64 2.43 3.87
CA MET A 71 -1.28 2.16 5.15
C MET A 71 -2.44 3.12 5.39
N PHE A 72 -3.54 2.63 5.94
CA PHE A 72 -4.68 3.48 6.28
C PHE A 72 -4.38 4.32 7.51
N LYS A 73 -4.42 5.64 7.38
CA LYS A 73 -4.23 6.58 8.47
C LYS A 73 -5.58 7.03 9.01
N TYR A 74 -5.84 6.75 10.29
CA TYR A 74 -6.99 7.29 11.00
C TYR A 74 -6.68 8.71 11.49
N ASP A 75 -7.07 9.72 10.72
CA ASP A 75 -7.00 11.14 11.13
C ASP A 75 -8.32 11.60 11.79
N GLY A 76 -9.41 10.86 11.58
CA GLY A 76 -10.70 11.12 12.22
C GLY A 76 -11.79 10.12 11.79
N TYR A 77 -12.79 9.95 12.66
CA TYR A 77 -13.84 8.93 12.49
C TYR A 77 -15.11 9.45 11.81
N ALA A 78 -15.13 10.72 11.40
CA ALA A 78 -16.25 11.27 10.66
C ALA A 78 -16.45 10.49 9.35
N LYS A 79 -17.70 10.11 9.08
CA LYS A 79 -18.10 9.38 7.87
C LYS A 79 -19.11 10.18 7.06
N ASP A 80 -19.08 10.02 5.75
CA ASP A 80 -20.12 10.53 4.86
C ASP A 80 -21.39 9.67 4.95
N LYS A 81 -22.39 10.02 4.12
CA LYS A 81 -23.68 9.33 4.07
C LYS A 81 -23.55 7.87 3.60
N ASP A 82 -22.48 7.56 2.89
CA ASP A 82 -22.18 6.24 2.33
C ASP A 82 -21.27 5.41 3.25
N GLY A 83 -20.90 5.96 4.42
CA GLY A 83 -20.09 5.29 5.43
C GLY A 83 -18.58 5.36 5.21
N ASN A 84 -18.11 6.15 4.24
CA ASN A 84 -16.69 6.35 3.99
C ASN A 84 -16.12 7.37 4.96
N PHE A 85 -14.92 7.12 5.47
CA PHE A 85 -14.22 8.11 6.30
C PHE A 85 -13.90 9.36 5.47
N THR A 86 -14.24 10.54 5.99
CA THR A 86 -14.01 11.81 5.28
C THR A 86 -12.65 12.43 5.60
N GLN A 87 -12.04 12.02 6.72
CA GLN A 87 -10.77 12.56 7.21
C GLN A 87 -9.64 11.54 7.13
N SER A 88 -9.96 10.24 7.11
CA SER A 88 -8.99 9.15 7.08
C SER A 88 -8.72 8.69 5.66
N LYS A 89 -7.48 8.30 5.37
CA LYS A 89 -7.05 7.95 4.00
C LYS A 89 -5.89 6.97 4.01
N PHE A 90 -5.67 6.32 2.88
CA PHE A 90 -4.41 5.64 2.61
C PHE A 90 -3.28 6.65 2.40
N VAL A 91 -2.14 6.37 3.01
CA VAL A 91 -0.89 7.11 2.81
C VAL A 91 0.19 6.14 2.34
N GLU A 92 1.05 6.59 1.42
CA GLU A 92 2.20 5.79 0.96
C GLU A 92 3.21 5.63 2.10
N VAL A 93 3.70 4.40 2.30
CA VAL A 93 4.60 4.02 3.41
C VAL A 93 5.83 3.26 2.94
N SER A 94 6.12 3.26 1.63
CA SER A 94 7.35 2.65 1.09
C SER A 94 7.97 3.45 -0.04
N ASN A 95 9.15 3.01 -0.49
CA ASN A 95 9.63 3.34 -1.82
C ASN A 95 8.65 2.83 -2.89
N LYS A 96 8.76 3.40 -4.09
CA LYS A 96 8.02 2.95 -5.27
C LYS A 96 8.90 2.06 -6.12
N VAL A 97 8.30 1.06 -6.74
CA VAL A 97 8.94 0.22 -7.76
C VAL A 97 8.10 0.22 -9.01
N ALA A 98 8.72 0.03 -10.17
CA ALA A 98 8.05 0.05 -11.45
C ALA A 98 8.55 -1.06 -12.37
N TYR A 99 7.69 -1.52 -13.26
CA TYR A 99 8.01 -2.44 -14.35
C TYR A 99 7.10 -2.18 -15.54
N THR A 100 7.48 -2.72 -16.69
CA THR A 100 6.72 -2.63 -17.92
C THR A 100 6.31 -4.01 -18.36
N VAL A 101 5.07 -4.14 -18.81
CA VAL A 101 4.61 -5.28 -19.59
C VAL A 101 4.45 -4.80 -21.04
N GLY A 102 5.08 -5.52 -21.97
CA GLY A 102 5.09 -5.21 -23.41
C GLY A 102 4.10 -6.05 -24.19
#